data_AF-A0A6H1ZQP3-F1
#
_entry.id   AF-A0A6H1ZQP3-F1
#
_cell.length_a   1.000
_cell.length_b   1.000
_cell.length_c   1.000
_cell.angle_alpha   90.00
_cell.angle_beta   90.00
_cell.angle_gamma   90.00
#
_symmetry.space_group_name_H-M   'P 1'
#
loop_
_entity.id
_entity.type
_entity.pdbx_description
1 polymer ?
#
loop_
_entity_poly.entity_id
_entity_poly.type
_entity_poly.pdbx_seq_one_letter_code
_entity_poly.pdbx_strand_id
1 'polypeptide(L)'
;MRRYLFVAILFFALGLFFLSWLIVANAHADPYLICDPQLNVTFYVVTVDGNTSTVPAFDLGDGTVRLNFDLAGITEGEHTCSIKAGNAWGESVSVPFVFTRAKPDVPGNVRIQ
;
A
#
# COMPACT_ATOMS: atom_id res chain seq x y z
N MET A 1 40.41 26.99 13.68
CA MET A 1 39.00 26.64 13.97
C MET A 1 38.11 26.66 12.72
N ARG A 2 38.09 27.71 11.88
CA ARG A 2 37.24 27.78 10.67
C ARG A 2 37.41 26.62 9.65
N ARG A 3 38.62 26.08 9.46
CA ARG A 3 38.88 24.97 8.50
C ARG A 3 38.27 23.64 8.94
N TYR A 4 38.35 23.30 10.23
CA TYR A 4 37.76 22.08 10.78
C TYR A 4 36.22 22.11 10.78
N LEU A 5 35.64 23.28 11.03
CA LEU A 5 34.20 23.49 10.95
C LEU A 5 33.68 23.28 9.51
N PHE A 6 34.40 23.80 8.51
CA PHE A 6 34.02 23.65 7.10
C PHE A 6 34.09 22.20 6.63
N VAL A 7 35.12 21.47 7.05
CA VAL A 7 35.28 20.04 6.74
C VAL A 7 34.20 19.20 7.43
N ALA A 8 33.86 19.49 8.69
CA ALA A 8 32.78 18.80 9.41
C ALA A 8 31.41 19.00 8.75
N ILE A 9 31.11 20.23 8.30
CA ILE A 9 29.87 20.53 7.57
C ILE A 9 29.82 19.77 6.24
N LEU A 10 30.94 19.68 5.52
CA LEU A 10 31.02 18.95 4.26
C LEU A 10 30.76 17.46 4.44
N PHE A 11 31.37 16.81 5.45
CA PHE A 11 31.13 15.40 5.75
C PHE A 11 29.69 15.14 6.22
N PHE A 12 29.12 16.03 7.01
CA PHE A 12 27.72 15.94 7.44
C PHE A 12 26.75 16.04 6.25
N ALA A 13 27.00 16.99 5.33
CA ALA A 13 26.19 17.15 4.11
C ALA A 13 26.32 15.94 3.17
N LEU A 14 27.52 15.37 3.01
CA LEU A 14 27.74 14.13 2.25
C LEU A 14 27.03 12.93 2.88
N GLY A 15 27.03 12.84 4.21
CA GLY A 15 26.29 11.81 4.95
C GLY A 15 24.77 11.90 4.74
N LEU A 16 24.21 13.12 4.80
CA LEU A 16 22.79 13.38 4.48
C LEU A 16 22.45 13.05 3.02
N PHE A 17 23.34 13.36 2.08
CA PHE A 17 23.17 13.01 0.68
C PHE A 17 23.15 11.48 0.49
N PHE A 18 24.08 10.75 1.09
CA PHE A 18 24.08 9.28 1.06
C PHE A 18 22.85 8.65 1.72
N LEU A 19 22.40 9.21 2.86
CA LEU A 19 21.20 8.75 3.54
C LEU A 19 19.95 8.96 2.68
N SER A 20 19.89 10.04 1.90
CA SER A 20 18.76 10.31 1.02
C SER A 20 18.63 9.25 -0.09
N TRP A 21 19.74 8.74 -0.64
CA TRP A 21 19.73 7.69 -1.67
C TRP A 21 19.24 6.33 -1.16
N LEU A 22 19.40 6.04 0.13
CA LEU A 22 18.90 4.80 0.74
C LEU A 22 17.37 4.82 0.95
N ILE A 23 16.75 5.99 1.01
CA ILE A 23 15.32 6.14 1.27
C ILE A 23 14.49 6.02 -0.03
N VAL A 24 15.01 6.49 -1.17
CA VAL A 24 14.23 6.51 -2.43
C VAL A 24 14.09 5.14 -3.09
N ALA A 25 14.94 4.16 -2.74
CA ALA A 25 14.96 2.85 -3.39
C ALA A 25 13.72 1.97 -3.11
N ASN A 26 12.84 2.37 -2.18
CA ASN A 26 11.64 1.60 -1.80
C ASN A 26 10.33 2.33 -2.10
N ALA A 27 10.36 3.39 -2.92
CA ALA A 27 9.12 4.04 -3.38
C ALA A 27 8.48 3.23 -4.52
N HIS A 28 8.18 1.96 -4.27
CA HIS A 28 7.28 1.20 -5.13
C HIS A 28 5.85 1.56 -4.77
N ALA A 29 5.05 1.93 -5.77
CA ALA A 29 3.61 2.05 -5.60
C ALA A 29 3.05 0.62 -5.52
N ASP A 30 3.00 0.07 -4.32
CA ASP A 30 2.40 -1.24 -4.09
C ASP A 30 0.89 -1.18 -4.40
N PRO A 31 0.30 -2.22 -5.00
CA PRO A 31 -1.12 -2.26 -5.25
C PRO A 31 -1.89 -2.39 -3.93
N TYR A 32 -2.89 -1.53 -3.72
CA TYR A 32 -3.78 -1.61 -2.55
C TYR A 32 -5.20 -1.97 -2.96
N LEU A 33 -5.81 -2.85 -2.19
CA LEU A 33 -7.25 -3.05 -2.19
C LEU A 33 -7.89 -1.99 -1.29
N ILE A 34 -8.75 -1.16 -1.90
CA ILE A 34 -9.49 -0.09 -1.22
C ILE A 34 -10.99 -0.26 -1.45
N CYS A 35 -11.78 0.38 -0.60
CA CYS A 35 -13.22 0.54 -0.79
C CYS A 35 -13.59 2.02 -0.76
N ASP A 36 -14.84 2.33 -1.13
CA ASP A 36 -15.41 3.66 -0.94
C ASP A 36 -15.38 4.04 0.55
N PRO A 37 -15.33 5.35 0.88
CA PRO A 37 -15.40 5.81 2.26
C PRO A 37 -16.69 5.38 2.97
N GLN A 38 -16.58 4.97 4.23
CA GLN A 38 -17.67 4.47 5.06
C GLN A 38 -17.69 5.14 6.43
N LEU A 39 -18.87 5.17 7.06
CA LEU A 39 -19.07 5.62 8.44
C LEU A 39 -19.27 4.40 9.36
N ASN A 40 -18.94 4.56 10.64
CA ASN A 40 -19.21 3.57 11.70
C ASN A 40 -18.52 2.19 11.51
N VAL A 41 -17.38 2.16 10.82
CA VAL A 41 -16.54 0.96 10.67
C VAL A 41 -15.26 1.15 11.48
N THR A 42 -14.79 0.10 12.16
CA THR A 42 -13.52 0.15 12.92
C THR A 42 -12.48 -0.84 12.40
N PHE A 43 -12.91 -1.91 11.72
CA PHE A 43 -12.03 -2.86 11.06
C PHE A 43 -12.70 -3.48 9.84
N TYR A 44 -11.89 -4.18 9.03
CA TYR A 44 -12.31 -4.99 7.92
C TYR A 44 -11.76 -6.41 8.09
N VAL A 45 -12.51 -7.41 7.64
CA VAL A 45 -12.04 -8.78 7.52
C VAL A 45 -11.88 -9.08 6.05
N VAL A 46 -10.65 -9.36 5.63
CA VAL A 46 -10.29 -9.64 4.24
C VAL A 46 -9.87 -11.10 4.16
N THR A 47 -10.49 -11.86 3.27
CA THR A 47 -10.12 -13.25 2.98
C THR A 47 -9.67 -13.36 1.54
N VAL A 48 -8.40 -13.71 1.30
CA VAL A 48 -7.83 -13.96 -0.04
C VAL A 48 -7.42 -15.42 -0.14
N ASP A 49 -7.99 -16.16 -1.08
CA ASP A 49 -7.75 -17.59 -1.30
C ASP A 49 -7.85 -18.43 -0.01
N GLY A 50 -8.85 -18.11 0.81
CA GLY A 50 -9.10 -18.76 2.11
C GLY A 50 -8.27 -18.23 3.28
N ASN A 51 -7.23 -17.42 3.02
CA ASN A 51 -6.42 -16.80 4.08
C ASN A 51 -7.09 -15.53 4.59
N THR A 52 -7.41 -15.50 5.89
CA THR A 52 -8.17 -14.40 6.49
C THR A 52 -7.29 -13.50 7.34
N SER A 53 -7.46 -12.20 7.17
CA SER A 53 -6.76 -11.13 7.87
C SER A 53 -7.74 -10.08 8.38
N THR A 54 -7.54 -9.61 9.61
CA THR A 54 -8.27 -8.45 10.15
C THR A 54 -7.42 -7.20 9.97
N VAL A 55 -7.98 -6.19 9.30
CA VAL A 55 -7.30 -4.95 8.94
C VAL A 55 -7.99 -3.79 9.66
N PRO A 56 -7.27 -2.95 10.42
CA PRO A 56 -7.87 -1.77 11.02
C PRO A 56 -8.36 -0.81 9.93
N ALA A 57 -9.48 -0.11 10.19
CA ALA A 57 -9.98 0.87 9.25
C ALA A 57 -9.01 2.08 9.15
N PHE A 58 -8.77 2.54 7.93
CA PHE A 58 -7.90 3.68 7.66
C PHE A 58 -8.72 4.98 7.68
N ASP A 59 -8.39 5.88 8.61
CA ASP A 59 -9.03 7.20 8.75
C ASP A 59 -8.61 8.15 7.61
N LEU A 60 -9.59 8.77 6.96
CA LEU A 60 -9.38 9.72 5.86
C LEU A 60 -9.30 11.17 6.34
N GLY A 61 -9.57 11.44 7.61
CA GLY A 61 -9.47 12.76 8.23
C GLY A 61 -10.70 13.65 8.05
N ASP A 62 -11.74 13.16 7.38
CA ASP A 62 -13.04 13.82 7.19
C ASP A 62 -14.17 13.16 8.01
N GLY A 63 -13.81 12.27 8.94
CA GLY A 63 -14.75 11.48 9.74
C GLY A 63 -15.21 10.18 9.06
N THR A 64 -14.77 9.92 7.83
CA THR A 64 -14.96 8.62 7.17
C THR A 64 -13.71 7.76 7.24
N VAL A 65 -13.90 6.46 7.08
CA VAL A 65 -12.82 5.47 7.04
C VAL A 65 -12.91 4.62 5.78
N ARG A 66 -11.84 3.92 5.42
CA ARG A 66 -11.84 2.93 4.33
C ARG A 66 -10.95 1.73 4.62
N LEU A 67 -11.12 0.67 3.83
CA LEU A 67 -10.13 -0.39 3.73
C LEU A 67 -8.87 0.16 3.06
N ASN A 68 -7.71 -0.23 3.58
CA ASN A 68 -6.43 -0.03 2.91
C ASN A 68 -5.57 -1.29 3.12
N PHE A 69 -5.68 -2.25 2.21
CA PHE A 69 -5.02 -3.55 2.33
C PHE A 69 -3.95 -3.74 1.24
N ASP A 70 -2.72 -3.99 1.66
CA ASP A 70 -1.56 -4.18 0.79
C ASP A 70 -1.62 -5.54 0.07
N LEU A 71 -1.45 -5.53 -1.26
CA LEU A 71 -1.44 -6.70 -2.12
C LEU A 71 -0.03 -7.07 -2.62
N ALA A 72 1.04 -6.39 -2.17
CA ALA A 72 2.41 -6.62 -2.65
C ALA A 72 2.87 -8.08 -2.55
N GLY A 73 2.39 -8.81 -1.53
CA GLY A 73 2.72 -10.21 -1.26
C GLY A 73 1.91 -11.27 -2.03
N ILE A 74 0.90 -10.88 -2.81
CA ILE A 74 0.02 -11.83 -3.52
C ILE A 74 0.73 -12.42 -4.74
N THR A 75 0.73 -13.73 -4.98
CA THR A 75 1.42 -14.31 -6.16
C THR A 75 0.76 -13.89 -7.49
N GLU A 76 1.42 -14.11 -8.63
CA GLU A 76 0.78 -13.94 -9.94
C GLU A 76 -0.33 -14.99 -10.14
N GLY A 77 -1.46 -14.60 -10.75
CA GLY A 77 -2.60 -15.48 -10.99
C GLY A 77 -3.96 -14.85 -10.66
N GLU A 78 -5.00 -15.68 -10.77
CA GLU A 78 -6.36 -15.37 -10.35
C GLU A 78 -6.54 -15.64 -8.86
N HIS A 79 -7.21 -14.72 -8.17
CA HIS A 79 -7.44 -14.76 -6.72
C HIS A 79 -8.90 -14.54 -6.39
N THR A 80 -9.38 -15.35 -5.46
CA THR A 80 -10.69 -15.16 -4.85
C THR A 80 -10.55 -14.28 -3.62
N CYS A 81 -11.38 -13.26 -3.51
CA CYS A 81 -11.37 -12.32 -2.39
C CYS A 81 -12.77 -12.16 -1.82
N SER A 82 -12.86 -11.99 -0.50
CA SER A 82 -14.10 -11.55 0.14
C SER A 82 -13.79 -10.59 1.28
N ILE A 83 -14.65 -9.58 1.45
CA ILE A 83 -14.46 -8.52 2.44
C ILE A 83 -15.72 -8.38 3.29
N LYS A 84 -15.54 -8.15 4.59
CA LYS A 84 -16.56 -7.67 5.50
C LYS A 84 -16.08 -6.39 6.19
N ALA A 85 -16.98 -5.43 6.39
CA ALA A 85 -16.75 -4.32 7.31
C ALA A 85 -17.24 -4.70 8.70
N GLY A 86 -16.57 -4.25 9.75
CA GLY A 86 -16.90 -4.61 11.12
C GLY A 86 -16.73 -3.47 12.11
N ASN A 87 -17.48 -3.57 13.21
CA ASN A 87 -17.36 -2.72 14.37
C ASN A 87 -17.70 -3.50 15.64
N ALA A 88 -17.85 -2.81 16.78
CA ALA A 88 -18.14 -3.44 18.06
C ALA A 88 -19.49 -4.20 18.11
N TRP A 89 -20.39 -3.96 17.15
CA TRP A 89 -21.73 -4.56 17.09
C TRP A 89 -21.83 -5.72 16.10
N GLY A 90 -20.77 -6.00 15.33
CA GLY A 90 -20.72 -7.15 14.43
C GLY A 90 -20.05 -6.86 13.09
N GLU A 91 -20.19 -7.80 12.16
CA GLU A 91 -19.67 -7.75 10.79
C GLU A 91 -20.81 -7.61 9.78
N SER A 92 -20.54 -6.95 8.66
CA SER A 92 -21.43 -6.89 7.51
C SER A 92 -21.55 -8.23 6.80
N VAL A 93 -22.48 -8.29 5.84
CA VAL A 93 -22.50 -9.36 4.84
C VAL A 93 -21.19 -9.32 4.05
N SER A 94 -20.67 -10.52 3.73
CA SER A 94 -19.45 -10.66 2.93
C SER A 94 -19.71 -10.34 1.46
N VAL A 95 -18.81 -9.57 0.85
CA VAL A 95 -18.85 -9.24 -0.59
C VAL A 95 -17.74 -10.00 -1.31
N PRO A 96 -18.05 -11.08 -2.06
CA PRO A 96 -17.06 -11.82 -2.83
C PRO A 96 -16.77 -11.14 -4.17
N PHE A 97 -15.50 -11.19 -4.60
CA PHE A 97 -15.08 -10.81 -5.94
C PHE A 97 -13.80 -11.57 -6.33
N VAL A 98 -13.47 -11.53 -7.63
CA VAL A 98 -12.26 -12.14 -8.19
C VAL A 98 -11.39 -11.04 -8.78
N PHE A 99 -10.08 -11.15 -8.61
CA PHE A 99 -9.12 -10.28 -9.27
C PHE A 99 -7.93 -11.08 -9.79
N THR A 100 -7.20 -10.53 -10.76
CA THR A 100 -6.00 -11.17 -11.32
C THR A 100 -4.80 -10.26 -11.08
N ARG A 101 -3.75 -10.78 -10.45
CA ARG A 101 -2.43 -10.16 -10.49
C ARG A 101 -1.74 -10.67 -11.75
N ALA A 102 -1.40 -9.77 -12.65
CA ALA A 102 -0.64 -10.07 -13.86
C ALA A 102 0.43 -9.01 -14.09
N LYS A 103 1.62 -9.44 -14.54
CA LYS A 103 2.64 -8.52 -15.02
C LYS A 103 2.31 -8.11 -16.46
N PRO A 104 2.46 -6.82 -16.84
CA PRO A 104 2.32 -6.42 -18.24
C PRO A 104 3.35 -7.10 -19.15
N ASP A 105 2.93 -7.48 -20.35
CA ASP A 105 3.81 -7.94 -21.42
C ASP A 105 4.67 -6.82 -22.01
N VAL A 106 5.69 -7.20 -22.77
CA VAL A 106 6.52 -6.25 -23.53
C VAL A 106 5.64 -5.48 -24.53
N PRO A 107 5.74 -4.14 -24.61
CA PRO A 107 4.97 -3.35 -25.57
C PRO A 107 5.17 -3.81 -27.02
N GLY A 108 4.08 -4.14 -27.70
CA GLY A 108 4.09 -4.47 -29.14
C GLY A 108 4.00 -3.23 -30.02
N ASN A 109 4.52 -3.31 -31.25
CA ASN A 109 4.33 -2.31 -32.32
C ASN A 109 4.73 -0.86 -31.97
N VAL A 110 5.78 -0.67 -31.17
CA VAL A 110 6.30 0.65 -30.80
C VAL A 110 6.80 1.40 -32.06
N ARG A 111 6.18 2.54 -32.39
CA ARG A 111 6.54 3.42 -33.52
C ARG A 111 6.22 4.88 -33.21
N ILE A 112 6.90 5.81 -33.86
CA ILE A 112 6.60 7.26 -33.82
C ILE A 112 5.58 7.57 -34.93
N GLN A 113 4.61 8.44 -34.64
CA GLN A 113 3.64 8.97 -35.61
C GLN A 113 3.74 10.49 -35.71
#